data_AF-E7C1U6-F1
#
_entry.id   AF-E7C1U6-F1
#
_cell.length_a   1.000
_cell.length_b   1.000
_cell.length_c   1.000
_cell.angle_alpha   90.00
_cell.angle_beta   90.00
_cell.angle_gamma   90.00
#
_symmetry.space_group_name_H-M   'P 1'
#
loop_
_entity.id
_entity.type
_entity.pdbx_description
1 polymer ?
#
loop_
_entity_poly.entity_id
_entity_poly.type
_entity_poly.pdbx_seq_one_letter_code
_entity_poly.pdbx_strand_id
1 'polypeptide(L)'
;MAKAGGGAGGFGGRNDMISSKFNEVQRDYIRKEMLKRENSLIKISENFNINPKKMSENTYTSKPSQVDPYKLQHLLRTTNAEDDTSDPEMKEKIARANMMPQERDKYPRTSNDVVGWFYKKGAEQRKKDLKWFQNLNRCDEVKYAESYIMMAGKSPYANSGPKK
;
A
#
# COMPACT_ATOMS: atom_id res chain seq x y z
N MET A 1 38.95 -63.71 37.39
CA MET A 1 39.72 -63.14 36.26
C MET A 1 38.81 -62.20 35.50
N ALA A 2 39.15 -60.92 35.50
CA ALA A 2 38.43 -59.87 34.78
C ALA A 2 38.67 -59.97 33.27
N LYS A 3 37.66 -59.65 32.47
CA LYS A 3 37.84 -59.14 31.11
C LYS A 3 36.88 -57.98 30.88
N ALA A 4 37.42 -56.77 30.99
CA ALA A 4 36.82 -55.55 30.48
C ALA A 4 37.02 -55.50 28.96
N GLY A 5 36.07 -54.92 28.22
CA GLY A 5 36.31 -54.54 26.83
C GLY A 5 35.06 -54.14 26.04
N GLY A 6 34.97 -52.84 25.73
CA GLY A 6 34.20 -52.25 24.63
C GLY A 6 32.75 -51.93 25.00
N GLY A 7 32.27 -50.70 24.95
CA GLY A 7 32.60 -49.61 24.03
C GLY A 7 31.25 -49.02 23.58
N ALA A 8 31.11 -47.70 23.71
CA ALA A 8 29.88 -46.96 23.50
C ALA A 8 29.17 -47.29 22.17
N GLY A 9 27.88 -47.59 22.24
CA GLY A 9 26.96 -47.59 21.11
C GLY A 9 25.60 -47.17 21.66
N GLY A 10 25.26 -45.90 21.49
CA GLY A 10 23.98 -45.35 21.92
C GLY A 10 22.85 -46.17 21.31
N PHE A 11 22.17 -46.95 22.16
CA PHE A 11 20.99 -47.72 21.75
C PHE A 11 19.96 -46.74 21.21
N GLY A 12 19.61 -46.97 19.94
CA GLY A 12 18.67 -46.18 19.15
C GLY A 12 17.49 -45.71 19.97
N GLY A 13 17.15 -44.43 19.81
CA GLY A 13 15.96 -43.85 20.42
C GLY A 13 14.73 -44.71 20.11
N ARG A 14 13.72 -44.68 20.98
CA ARG A 14 12.48 -45.50 20.94
C ARG A 14 11.83 -45.70 19.55
N ASN A 15 12.17 -44.88 18.56
CA ASN A 15 11.78 -45.01 17.16
C ASN A 15 12.42 -46.21 16.42
N ASP A 16 13.56 -46.75 16.86
CA ASP A 16 14.17 -47.95 16.25
C ASP A 16 13.42 -49.25 16.60
N MET A 17 12.61 -49.24 17.66
CA MET A 17 11.80 -50.40 18.05
C MET A 17 10.59 -50.64 17.13
N ILE A 18 10.10 -49.59 16.45
CA ILE A 18 9.04 -49.69 15.42
C ILE A 18 9.64 -50.19 14.09
N SER A 19 10.92 -49.92 13.86
CA SER A 19 11.64 -50.21 12.62
C SER A 19 11.78 -51.71 12.33
N SER A 20 11.86 -52.57 13.35
CA SER A 20 12.05 -54.03 13.19
C SER A 20 10.83 -54.80 12.68
N LYS A 21 9.62 -54.23 12.77
CA LYS A 21 8.36 -54.91 12.39
C LYS A 21 7.96 -54.68 10.94
N PHE A 22 8.59 -53.72 10.26
CA PHE A 22 8.25 -53.32 8.89
C PHE A 22 9.44 -53.53 7.98
N ASN A 23 9.20 -54.13 6.81
CA ASN A 23 10.20 -54.22 5.75
C ASN A 23 10.59 -52.80 5.28
N GLU A 24 11.80 -52.61 4.78
CA GLU A 24 12.31 -51.35 4.22
C GLU A 24 11.35 -50.72 3.21
N VAL A 25 10.77 -51.55 2.33
CA VAL A 25 9.77 -51.11 1.34
C VAL A 25 8.50 -50.56 2.01
N GLN A 26 8.05 -51.19 3.10
CA GLN A 26 6.88 -50.74 3.84
C GLN A 26 7.16 -49.44 4.60
N ARG A 27 8.39 -49.27 5.12
CA ARG A 27 8.81 -48.02 5.77
C ARG A 27 8.84 -46.86 4.77
N ASP A 28 9.35 -47.09 3.55
CA ASP A 28 9.34 -46.08 2.49
C ASP A 28 7.90 -45.71 2.08
N TYR A 29 7.01 -46.69 1.99
CA TYR A 29 5.59 -46.45 1.71
C TYR A 29 4.90 -45.62 2.80
N ILE A 30 5.10 -45.96 4.07
CA ILE A 30 4.57 -45.20 5.21
C ILE A 30 5.11 -43.77 5.19
N ARG A 31 6.40 -43.59 4.93
CA ARG A 31 7.02 -42.26 4.84
C ARG A 31 6.44 -41.44 3.70
N LYS A 32 6.23 -42.04 2.52
CA LYS A 32 5.59 -41.37 1.37
C LYS A 32 4.16 -40.94 1.69
N GLU A 33 3.36 -41.80 2.32
CA GLU A 33 2.00 -41.46 2.72
C GLU A 33 1.96 -40.39 3.81
N MET A 34 2.90 -40.41 4.77
CA MET A 34 3.04 -39.34 5.77
C MET A 34 3.36 -38.00 5.11
N LEU A 35 4.38 -37.96 4.23
CA LEU A 35 4.74 -36.73 3.51
C LEU A 35 3.61 -36.22 2.61
N LYS A 36 2.85 -37.12 1.99
CA LYS A 36 1.67 -36.75 1.18
C LYS A 36 0.57 -36.11 2.03
N ARG A 37 0.32 -36.63 3.23
CA ARG A 37 -0.65 -36.06 4.19
C ARG A 37 -0.16 -34.75 4.79
N GLU A 38 1.12 -34.65 5.10
CA GLU A 38 1.73 -33.41 5.56
C GLU A 38 1.61 -32.33 4.48
N ASN A 39 1.99 -32.62 3.24
CA ASN A 39 1.88 -31.68 2.12
C ASN A 39 0.43 -31.27 1.80
N SER A 40 -0.57 -32.11 2.05
CA SER A 40 -1.97 -31.73 1.85
C SER A 40 -2.53 -30.84 2.97
N LEU A 41 -1.92 -30.91 4.16
CA LEU A 41 -2.28 -30.11 5.33
C LEU A 41 -1.46 -28.83 5.47
N ILE A 42 -0.23 -28.80 4.93
CA ILE A 42 0.60 -27.61 4.83
C ILE A 42 -0.03 -26.69 3.79
N LYS A 43 -1.03 -25.93 4.24
CA LYS A 43 -1.54 -24.76 3.56
C LYS A 43 -0.73 -23.57 4.05
N ILE A 44 0.24 -23.13 3.25
CA ILE A 44 0.82 -21.79 3.42
C ILE A 44 -0.37 -20.82 3.39
N SER A 45 -0.47 -19.88 4.32
CA SER A 45 -1.63 -18.97 4.34
C SER A 45 -1.70 -18.22 3.02
N GLU A 46 -2.68 -18.55 2.18
CA GLU A 46 -2.89 -17.92 0.87
C GLU A 46 -3.57 -16.56 0.98
N ASN A 47 -3.49 -15.89 2.14
CA ASN A 47 -3.92 -14.50 2.31
C ASN A 47 -2.94 -13.52 1.62
N PHE A 48 -2.36 -13.92 0.50
CA PHE A 48 -1.65 -13.02 -0.37
C PHE A 48 -2.68 -12.36 -1.27
N ASN A 49 -2.77 -11.03 -1.24
CA ASN A 49 -3.60 -10.27 -2.17
C ASN A 49 -3.13 -10.40 -3.64
N ILE A 50 -2.03 -11.11 -3.89
CA ILE A 50 -1.43 -11.33 -5.20
C ILE A 50 -1.06 -12.81 -5.31
N ASN A 51 -1.63 -13.51 -6.29
CA ASN A 51 -1.27 -14.90 -6.58
C ASN A 51 0.19 -14.96 -7.09
N PRO A 52 1.10 -15.71 -6.45
CA PRO A 52 2.52 -15.72 -6.79
C PRO A 52 2.80 -16.24 -8.22
N LYS A 53 1.94 -17.11 -8.76
CA LYS A 53 2.04 -17.55 -10.17
C LYS A 53 1.65 -16.44 -11.15
N LYS A 54 0.60 -15.68 -10.82
CA LYS A 54 0.18 -14.52 -11.62
C LYS A 54 1.16 -13.34 -11.49
N MET A 55 1.89 -13.24 -10.38
CA MET A 55 2.92 -12.22 -10.18
C MET A 55 4.07 -12.38 -11.17
N SER A 56 4.51 -13.61 -11.47
CA SER A 56 5.55 -13.80 -12.47
C SER A 56 5.12 -13.43 -13.89
N GLU A 57 3.82 -13.54 -14.19
CA GLU A 57 3.24 -13.24 -15.50
C GLU A 57 2.90 -11.75 -15.66
N ASN A 58 2.43 -11.08 -14.60
CA ASN A 58 1.92 -9.71 -14.68
C ASN A 58 2.87 -8.65 -14.08
N THR A 59 3.76 -9.01 -13.16
CA THR A 59 4.63 -8.06 -12.46
C THR A 59 6.00 -7.91 -13.11
N TYR A 60 6.54 -8.99 -13.72
CA TYR A 60 7.76 -8.88 -14.48
C TYR A 60 7.44 -8.51 -15.93
N THR A 61 8.04 -7.40 -16.39
CA THR A 61 7.99 -7.06 -17.80
C THR A 61 8.64 -8.18 -18.60
N SER A 62 7.95 -8.67 -19.62
CA SER A 62 8.51 -9.62 -20.57
C SER A 62 9.80 -9.06 -21.20
N LYS A 63 10.70 -9.96 -21.60
CA LYS A 63 11.99 -9.55 -22.15
C LYS A 63 11.76 -8.69 -23.41
N PRO A 64 12.60 -7.67 -23.68
CA PRO A 64 12.46 -6.84 -24.87
C PRO A 64 12.47 -7.63 -26.19
N SER A 65 13.09 -8.82 -26.22
CA SER A 65 13.09 -9.72 -27.36
C SER A 65 11.78 -10.50 -27.57
N GLN A 66 10.91 -10.55 -26.55
CA GLN A 66 9.65 -11.28 -26.57
C GLN A 66 8.45 -10.37 -26.88
N VAL A 67 8.68 -9.05 -26.96
CA VAL A 67 7.62 -8.05 -27.19
C VAL A 67 7.93 -7.28 -28.45
N ASP A 68 6.95 -7.23 -29.35
CA ASP A 68 6.99 -6.38 -30.53
C ASP A 68 6.68 -4.93 -30.14
N PRO A 69 7.65 -3.99 -30.27
CA PRO A 69 7.50 -2.62 -29.78
C PRO A 69 6.40 -1.85 -30.51
N TYR A 70 6.15 -2.15 -31.80
CA TYR A 70 5.13 -1.44 -32.58
C TYR A 70 3.72 -1.86 -32.18
N LYS A 71 3.53 -3.16 -31.90
CA LYS A 71 2.24 -3.67 -31.38
C LYS A 71 1.95 -3.15 -29.99
N LEU A 72 2.96 -3.09 -29.11
CA LEU A 72 2.80 -2.55 -27.76
C LEU A 72 2.47 -1.06 -27.79
N GLN A 73 3.12 -0.27 -28.65
CA GLN A 73 2.81 1.16 -28.81
C GLN A 73 1.38 1.38 -29.34
N HIS A 74 0.93 0.56 -30.28
CA HIS A 74 -0.44 0.62 -30.77
C HIS A 74 -1.44 0.30 -29.66
N LEU A 75 -1.18 -0.77 -28.89
CA LEU A 75 -2.01 -1.16 -27.75
C LEU A 75 -2.14 0.00 -26.75
N LEU A 76 -1.02 0.55 -26.27
CA LEU A 76 -0.98 1.67 -25.32
C LEU A 76 -1.70 2.94 -25.81
N ARG A 77 -1.77 3.16 -27.13
CA ARG A 77 -2.52 4.28 -27.72
C ARG A 77 -4.02 4.03 -27.82
N THR A 78 -4.42 2.78 -27.96
CA THR A 78 -5.84 2.40 -28.18
C THR A 78 -6.56 1.95 -26.91
N THR A 79 -5.86 1.37 -25.94
CA THR A 79 -6.46 0.93 -24.68
C THR A 79 -6.48 2.09 -23.69
N ASN A 80 -7.68 2.45 -23.23
CA ASN A 80 -7.82 3.31 -22.05
C ASN A 80 -7.39 2.53 -20.80
N ALA A 81 -6.84 3.21 -19.79
CA ALA A 81 -6.44 2.59 -18.52
C ALA A 81 -7.61 1.84 -17.81
N GLU A 82 -8.85 2.05 -18.25
CA GLU A 82 -10.06 1.42 -17.73
C GLU A 82 -10.24 -0.03 -18.23
N ASP A 83 -9.74 -0.37 -19.43
CA ASP A 83 -9.86 -1.69 -20.06
C ASP A 83 -8.83 -2.72 -19.54
N ASP A 84 -8.07 -2.35 -18.52
CA ASP A 84 -7.03 -3.20 -17.95
C ASP A 84 -7.64 -4.51 -17.41
N THR A 85 -7.09 -5.67 -17.79
CA THR A 85 -7.60 -7.00 -17.40
C THR A 85 -7.17 -7.40 -15.98
N SER A 86 -6.92 -6.40 -15.14
CA SER A 86 -6.69 -6.58 -13.72
C SER A 86 -7.96 -7.10 -13.06
N ASP A 87 -7.80 -8.15 -12.26
CA ASP A 87 -8.84 -8.83 -11.48
C ASP A 87 -9.82 -7.79 -10.89
N PRO A 88 -11.14 -7.87 -11.13
CA PRO A 88 -12.10 -6.86 -10.67
C PRO A 88 -12.02 -6.64 -9.15
N GLU A 89 -11.65 -7.67 -8.39
CA GLU A 89 -11.41 -7.57 -6.95
C GLU A 89 -10.19 -6.68 -6.62
N MET A 90 -9.12 -6.79 -7.42
CA MET A 90 -7.91 -5.97 -7.25
C MET A 90 -8.18 -4.51 -7.59
N LYS A 91 -8.95 -4.24 -8.65
CA LYS A 91 -9.37 -2.88 -9.01
C LYS A 91 -10.18 -2.24 -7.88
N GLU A 92 -11.13 -2.96 -7.30
CA GLU A 92 -11.93 -2.45 -6.18
C GLU A 92 -11.06 -2.15 -4.95
N LYS A 93 -10.10 -3.03 -4.63
CA LYS A 93 -9.15 -2.82 -3.52
C LYS A 93 -8.28 -1.58 -3.74
N ILE A 94 -7.75 -1.38 -4.95
CA ILE A 94 -6.95 -0.20 -5.29
C ILE A 94 -7.81 1.06 -5.22
N ALA A 95 -9.02 1.03 -5.78
CA ALA A 95 -9.95 2.16 -5.71
C ALA A 95 -10.28 2.53 -4.26
N ARG A 96 -10.60 1.53 -3.42
CA ARG A 96 -10.87 1.72 -2.00
C ARG A 96 -9.65 2.23 -1.21
N ALA A 97 -8.44 1.86 -1.61
CA ALA A 97 -7.21 2.35 -0.99
C ALA A 97 -6.94 3.83 -1.33
N ASN A 98 -7.31 4.25 -2.54
CA ASN A 98 -7.13 5.62 -3.02
C ASN A 98 -8.23 6.59 -2.55
N MET A 99 -9.35 6.09 -2.02
CA MET A 99 -10.43 6.92 -1.47
C MET A 99 -9.95 7.73 -0.26
N MET A 100 -10.52 8.93 -0.10
CA MET A 100 -10.24 9.74 1.09
C MET A 100 -10.81 9.07 2.34
N PRO A 101 -10.19 9.23 3.52
CA PRO A 101 -10.67 8.61 4.76
C PRO A 101 -12.16 8.87 5.07
N GLN A 102 -12.66 10.07 4.81
CA GLN A 102 -14.07 10.44 4.99
C GLN A 102 -15.04 9.75 4.03
N GLU A 103 -14.57 9.30 2.87
CA GLU A 103 -15.39 8.58 1.88
C GLU A 103 -15.39 7.08 2.19
N ARG A 104 -14.29 6.58 2.73
CA ARG A 104 -14.13 5.18 3.12
C ARG A 104 -14.85 4.84 4.43
N ASP A 105 -14.70 5.68 5.45
CA ASP A 105 -15.19 5.43 6.80
C ASP A 105 -16.22 6.50 7.21
N LYS A 106 -17.30 6.11 7.91
CA LYS A 106 -18.32 7.06 8.39
C LYS A 106 -17.81 7.96 9.53
N TYR A 107 -16.88 7.44 10.33
CA TYR A 107 -16.33 8.09 11.52
C TYR A 107 -14.80 7.93 11.53
N PRO A 108 -14.06 8.87 12.15
CA PRO A 108 -12.61 8.77 12.25
C PRO A 108 -12.23 7.53 13.06
N ARG A 109 -11.26 6.75 12.57
CA ARG A 109 -10.82 5.52 13.23
C ARG A 109 -9.69 5.77 14.22
N THR A 110 -8.80 6.70 13.89
CA THR A 110 -7.67 7.07 14.74
C THR A 110 -7.83 8.49 15.28
N SER A 111 -7.12 8.80 16.36
CA SER A 111 -7.05 10.17 16.91
C SER A 111 -6.51 11.17 15.90
N ASN A 112 -5.60 10.75 15.03
CA ASN A 112 -5.03 11.59 13.98
C ASN A 112 -6.07 11.92 12.91
N ASP A 113 -6.96 10.98 12.58
CA ASP A 113 -8.04 11.21 11.60
C ASP A 113 -9.07 12.24 12.10
N VAL A 114 -9.25 12.38 13.43
CA VAL A 114 -10.16 13.39 14.00
C VAL A 114 -9.77 14.80 13.55
N VAL A 115 -8.46 15.05 13.44
CA VAL A 115 -7.92 16.33 12.96
C VAL A 115 -8.21 16.45 11.47
N GLY A 116 -9.09 17.40 11.10
CA GLY A 116 -9.47 17.61 9.70
C GLY A 116 -10.59 16.69 9.20
N TRP A 117 -11.19 15.84 10.05
CA TRP A 117 -12.32 14.99 9.67
C TRP A 117 -13.54 15.75 9.13
N PHE A 118 -13.68 17.02 9.52
CA PHE A 118 -14.78 17.88 9.06
C PHE A 118 -14.35 18.88 7.99
N TYR A 119 -13.25 18.63 7.25
CA TYR A 119 -12.75 19.60 6.25
C TYR A 119 -13.79 19.90 5.17
N LYS A 120 -14.56 18.90 4.67
CA LYS A 120 -15.56 19.11 3.61
C LYS A 120 -16.63 20.10 4.07
N LYS A 121 -17.19 19.86 5.26
CA LYS A 121 -18.17 20.75 5.90
C LYS A 121 -17.58 22.14 6.18
N GLY A 122 -16.34 22.19 6.65
CA GLY A 122 -15.61 23.44 6.87
C GLY A 122 -15.37 24.23 5.58
N ALA A 123 -15.06 23.56 4.46
CA ALA A 123 -14.86 24.19 3.17
C ALA A 123 -16.16 24.78 2.60
N GLU A 124 -17.27 24.06 2.73
CA GLU A 124 -18.59 24.57 2.34
C GLU A 124 -19.02 25.76 3.20
N GLN A 125 -18.77 25.69 4.51
CA GLN A 125 -19.07 26.79 5.41
C GLN A 125 -18.20 28.02 5.10
N ARG A 126 -16.89 27.81 4.86
CA ARG A 126 -15.99 28.87 4.41
C ARG A 126 -16.50 29.53 3.13
N LYS A 127 -17.00 28.76 2.16
CA LYS A 127 -17.62 29.31 0.94
C LYS A 127 -18.79 30.25 1.22
N LYS A 128 -19.63 29.94 2.21
CA LYS A 128 -20.73 30.81 2.63
C LYS A 128 -20.22 32.06 3.37
N ASP A 129 -19.16 31.90 4.15
CA ASP A 129 -18.58 32.95 4.97
C ASP A 129 -17.62 33.87 4.20
N LEU A 130 -17.28 33.53 2.94
CA LEU A 130 -16.46 34.39 2.07
C LEU A 130 -17.02 35.82 1.95
N LYS A 131 -18.34 36.00 2.06
CA LYS A 131 -18.94 37.33 2.04
C LYS A 131 -18.48 38.22 3.20
N TRP A 132 -18.25 37.61 4.36
CA TRP A 132 -17.79 38.27 5.58
C TRP A 132 -16.27 38.36 5.68
N PHE A 133 -15.56 37.59 4.86
CA PHE A 133 -14.10 37.57 4.87
C PHE A 133 -13.54 38.81 4.18
N GLN A 134 -12.91 39.69 4.94
CA GLN A 134 -12.22 40.90 4.44
C GLN A 134 -10.72 40.66 4.53
N ASN A 135 -10.12 40.10 3.48
CA ASN A 135 -8.67 40.00 3.40
C ASN A 135 -8.05 41.38 3.17
N LEU A 136 -6.79 41.53 3.58
CA LEU A 136 -6.05 42.79 3.57
C LEU A 136 -6.09 43.51 2.20
N ASN A 137 -6.25 42.78 1.09
CA ASN A 137 -6.17 43.34 -0.28
C ASN A 137 -7.51 43.35 -1.02
N ARG A 138 -8.64 43.35 -0.31
CA ARG A 138 -9.97 43.34 -0.96
C ARG A 138 -10.39 44.71 -1.49
N CYS A 139 -10.10 45.76 -0.74
CA CYS A 139 -10.49 47.14 -1.07
C CYS A 139 -9.48 47.81 -1.99
N ASP A 140 -9.98 48.66 -2.88
CA ASP A 140 -9.16 49.30 -3.90
C ASP A 140 -8.27 50.39 -3.31
N GLU A 141 -8.68 50.99 -2.18
CA GLU A 141 -7.88 51.94 -1.42
C GLU A 141 -6.63 51.28 -0.83
N VAL A 142 -6.73 50.04 -0.32
CA VAL A 142 -5.56 49.33 0.21
C VAL A 142 -4.66 48.85 -0.93
N LYS A 143 -5.20 48.39 -2.06
CA LYS A 143 -4.39 48.08 -3.25
C LYS A 143 -3.65 49.31 -3.77
N TYR A 144 -4.34 50.45 -3.83
CA TYR A 144 -3.74 51.72 -4.19
C TYR A 144 -2.63 52.12 -3.19
N ALA A 145 -2.89 52.00 -1.89
CA ALA A 145 -1.91 52.32 -0.87
C ALA A 145 -0.67 51.42 -0.95
N GLU A 146 -0.83 50.11 -1.13
CA GLU A 146 0.28 49.17 -1.32
C GLU A 146 1.10 49.50 -2.56
N SER A 147 0.44 49.66 -3.72
CA SER A 147 1.12 50.01 -4.97
C SER A 147 1.85 51.37 -4.88
N TYR A 148 1.26 52.36 -4.20
CA TYR A 148 1.88 53.65 -3.96
C TYR A 148 3.11 53.53 -3.06
N ILE A 149 3.04 52.74 -1.99
CA ILE A 149 4.19 52.47 -1.12
C ILE A 149 5.30 51.77 -1.91
N MET A 150 4.96 50.81 -2.77
CA MET A 150 5.93 50.11 -3.62
C MET A 150 6.63 51.05 -4.61
N MET A 151 5.92 52.03 -5.17
CA MET A 151 6.48 52.98 -6.14
C MET A 151 7.22 54.15 -5.49
N ALA A 152 6.65 54.74 -4.43
CA ALA A 152 7.11 55.99 -3.84
C ALA A 152 7.86 55.82 -2.51
N GLY A 153 7.86 54.60 -1.94
CA GLY A 153 8.51 54.29 -0.65
C GLY A 153 7.85 54.95 0.57
N LYS A 154 6.71 55.61 0.41
CA LYS A 154 5.98 56.33 1.45
C LYS A 154 4.49 56.06 1.31
N SER A 155 3.75 56.06 2.42
CA SER A 155 2.29 55.91 2.39
C SER A 155 1.63 57.14 1.75
N PRO A 156 0.62 56.96 0.87
CA PRO A 156 -0.12 58.10 0.30
C PRO A 156 -0.91 58.88 1.36
N TYR A 157 -1.15 58.29 2.53
CA TYR A 157 -1.84 58.92 3.67
C TYR A 157 -0.88 59.51 4.70
N ALA A 158 0.43 59.49 4.44
CA ALA A 158 1.40 60.10 5.34
C ALA A 158 1.28 61.62 5.27
N ASN A 159 1.09 62.26 6.43
CA ASN A 159 1.02 63.73 6.52
C ASN A 159 2.39 64.33 6.13
N SER A 160 2.47 64.90 4.93
CA SER A 160 3.64 65.60 4.42
C SER A 160 3.70 67.08 4.81
N GLY A 161 2.70 67.56 5.56
CA GLY A 161 2.68 68.93 6.07
C GLY A 161 3.72 69.19 7.15
N PRO A 162 4.12 70.46 7.37
CA PRO A 162 5.00 70.82 8.48
C PRO A 162 4.34 70.40 9.80
N LYS A 163 5.08 69.69 10.65
CA LYS A 163 4.64 69.41 12.02
C LYS A 163 4.42 70.75 12.71
N LYS A 164 3.18 71.02 13.12
CA LYS A 164 2.84 72.15 13.98
C LYS A 164 3.47 71.98 15.36
#